data_AF-A0A538DRC3-F1
#
_entry.id   AF-A0A538DRC3-F1
#
_cell.length_a   1.000
_cell.length_b   1.000
_cell.length_c   1.000
_cell.angle_alpha   90.00
_cell.angle_beta   90.00
_cell.angle_gamma   90.00
#
_symmetry.space_group_name_H-M   'P 1'
#
loop_
_entity.id
_entity.type
_entity.pdbx_description
1 polymer ?
#
loop_
_entity_poly.entity_id
_entity_poly.type
_entity_poly.pdbx_seq_one_letter_code
_entity_poly.pdbx_strand_id
1 'polypeptide(L)'
;MGDDSRPSKADRERVARDEAVFRALGFIGGKVALLRAYETHRSSGTLAFYDPDRQEIIVRGTTLDAAHRVTVAHELTHVLQDQHFDLRKLQKQAAASESGDASALLALIEGDAVRIQDDYLRQLSAAEQKEYQRENDAEGARVGKETTSVPAIVDLLSSAPYEFGPATIRVLLASGGNAAVDDALTGPTPSTGVFVESGDVTPPVAVEQPLLPPDGETAGPAESFGPFEMFLTLAMRLDPGRAVVAADLVAGGRAVTFRSRGTTCYRVVVQPAFGHSRSFLLQAVQDWARARPNTAVDAVGDLVGFTVCDPGPSASDPSSQRLHAAATLLSVRASLTVGAAKGHVAGSLARCLARVFVETPGAEQLVLAVGNGTPSSEQGAQLRARVAASGEACRADADSGLP
;
A
#
# COMPACT_ATOMS: atom_id res chain seq x y z
N MET A 1 -4.81 2.72 -17.74
CA MET A 1 -5.53 1.43 -17.94
C MET A 1 -6.15 1.27 -19.33
N GLY A 2 -5.63 1.92 -20.39
CA GLY A 2 -6.30 2.03 -21.70
C GLY A 2 -5.83 1.13 -22.84
N ASP A 3 -5.00 0.11 -22.60
CA ASP A 3 -4.61 -0.81 -23.69
C ASP A 3 -5.36 -2.14 -23.58
N ASP A 4 -6.28 -2.36 -24.51
CA ASP A 4 -6.98 -3.63 -24.77
C ASP A 4 -6.10 -4.59 -25.60
N SER A 5 -4.80 -4.30 -25.71
CA SER A 5 -3.83 -5.21 -26.32
C SER A 5 -3.63 -6.46 -25.47
N ARG A 6 -3.57 -7.60 -26.15
CA ARG A 6 -3.15 -8.85 -25.51
C ARG A 6 -1.77 -8.61 -24.88
N PRO A 7 -1.51 -9.10 -23.66
CA PRO A 7 -0.23 -8.93 -22.99
C PRO A 7 0.93 -9.31 -23.93
N SER A 8 1.98 -8.50 -23.96
CA SER A 8 3.17 -8.81 -24.76
C SER A 8 3.88 -10.06 -24.20
N LYS A 9 4.87 -10.58 -24.93
CA LYS A 9 5.73 -11.66 -24.40
C LYS A 9 6.46 -11.21 -23.13
N ALA A 10 6.96 -9.97 -23.10
CA ALA A 10 7.63 -9.40 -21.94
C ALA A 10 6.69 -9.26 -20.74
N ASP A 11 5.41 -8.89 -20.96
CA ASP A 11 4.41 -8.83 -19.89
C ASP A 11 4.13 -10.21 -19.30
N ARG A 12 3.95 -11.23 -20.15
CA ARG A 12 3.75 -12.60 -19.68
C ARG A 12 4.95 -13.11 -18.89
N GLU A 13 6.18 -12.80 -19.34
CA GLU A 13 7.39 -13.17 -18.61
C GLU A 13 7.52 -12.43 -17.29
N ARG A 14 7.14 -11.15 -17.21
CA ARG A 14 7.10 -10.39 -15.96
C ARG A 14 6.10 -11.00 -14.98
N VAL A 15 4.85 -11.17 -15.40
CA VAL A 15 3.81 -11.73 -14.53
C VAL A 15 4.13 -13.16 -14.07
N ALA A 16 4.76 -13.98 -14.92
CA ALA A 16 5.21 -15.31 -14.50
C ALA A 16 6.32 -15.26 -13.42
N ARG A 17 7.16 -14.23 -13.43
CA ARG A 17 8.14 -13.99 -12.35
C ARG A 17 7.43 -13.50 -11.08
N ASP A 18 6.53 -12.54 -11.20
CA ASP A 18 5.74 -12.01 -10.08
C ASP A 18 4.92 -13.12 -9.41
N GLU A 19 4.36 -14.04 -10.20
CA GLU A 19 3.63 -15.22 -9.70
C GLU A 19 4.54 -16.12 -8.86
N ALA A 20 5.77 -16.37 -9.32
CA ALA A 20 6.75 -17.14 -8.56
C ALA A 20 7.18 -16.41 -7.27
N VAL A 21 7.38 -15.09 -7.32
CA VAL A 21 7.69 -14.26 -6.15
C VAL A 21 6.52 -14.27 -5.16
N PHE A 22 5.28 -14.12 -5.62
CA PHE A 22 4.09 -14.15 -4.78
C PHE A 22 3.92 -15.51 -4.11
N ARG A 23 4.18 -16.62 -4.83
CA ARG A 23 4.23 -17.95 -4.21
C ARG A 23 5.38 -18.09 -3.21
N ALA A 24 6.55 -17.51 -3.50
CA ALA A 24 7.73 -17.53 -2.62
C ALA A 24 7.54 -16.71 -1.34
N LEU A 25 6.87 -15.55 -1.40
CA LEU A 25 6.48 -14.75 -0.22
C LEU A 25 5.24 -15.34 0.49
N GLY A 26 4.47 -16.16 -0.22
CA GLY A 26 3.29 -16.86 0.28
C GLY A 26 2.04 -15.99 0.26
N PHE A 27 1.94 -15.13 -0.73
CA PHE A 27 0.82 -14.27 -1.07
C PHE A 27 -0.25 -15.00 -1.90
N ILE A 28 0.12 -16.08 -2.59
CA ILE A 28 -0.80 -16.90 -3.38
C ILE A 28 -0.43 -18.38 -3.26
N GLY A 29 -1.41 -19.27 -3.47
CA GLY A 29 -1.18 -20.71 -3.56
C GLY A 29 -0.75 -21.17 -4.96
N GLY A 30 -0.39 -22.45 -5.05
CA GLY A 30 0.25 -23.05 -6.22
C GLY A 30 -0.63 -23.15 -7.47
N LYS A 31 -1.94 -22.93 -7.32
CA LYS A 31 -2.94 -23.05 -8.40
C LYS A 31 -3.40 -21.70 -8.95
N VAL A 32 -2.94 -20.59 -8.36
CA VAL A 32 -3.29 -19.25 -8.81
C VAL A 32 -2.57 -18.96 -10.13
N ALA A 33 -3.34 -18.52 -11.13
CA ALA A 33 -2.81 -17.98 -12.38
C ALA A 33 -2.83 -16.44 -12.30
N LEU A 34 -1.70 -15.83 -11.97
CA LEU A 34 -1.63 -14.41 -11.62
C LEU A 34 -2.01 -13.51 -12.81
N LEU A 35 -1.62 -13.89 -14.03
CA LEU A 35 -2.00 -13.15 -15.24
C LEU A 35 -3.52 -13.06 -15.39
N ARG A 36 -4.22 -14.18 -15.21
CA ARG A 36 -5.68 -14.21 -15.28
C ARG A 36 -6.33 -13.43 -14.15
N ALA A 37 -5.73 -13.43 -12.96
CA ALA A 37 -6.20 -12.62 -11.84
C ALA A 37 -6.10 -11.12 -12.16
N TYR A 38 -4.97 -10.65 -12.70
CA TYR A 38 -4.81 -9.26 -13.15
C TYR A 38 -5.75 -8.90 -14.29
N GLU A 39 -5.92 -9.77 -15.29
CA GLU A 39 -6.87 -9.55 -16.40
C GLU A 39 -8.31 -9.46 -15.88
N THR A 40 -8.72 -10.37 -14.99
CA THR A 40 -10.05 -10.33 -14.36
C THR A 40 -10.26 -9.03 -13.59
N HIS A 41 -9.29 -8.65 -12.75
CA HIS A 41 -9.35 -7.41 -11.96
C HIS A 41 -9.46 -6.18 -12.85
N ARG A 42 -8.56 -6.03 -13.85
CA ARG A 42 -8.61 -4.92 -14.84
C ARG A 42 -9.93 -4.88 -15.62
N SER A 43 -10.44 -6.04 -16.01
CA SER A 43 -11.67 -6.11 -16.83
C SER A 43 -12.92 -5.67 -16.07
N SER A 44 -12.91 -5.76 -14.74
CA SER A 44 -14.02 -5.31 -13.91
C SER A 44 -14.29 -3.80 -14.07
N GLY A 45 -13.22 -3.00 -14.30
CA GLY A 45 -13.18 -1.68 -14.92
C GLY A 45 -14.02 -0.53 -14.32
N THR A 46 -13.49 0.69 -14.37
CA THR A 46 -14.11 1.90 -13.82
C THR A 46 -15.19 2.51 -14.74
N LEU A 47 -16.02 3.42 -14.20
CA LEU A 47 -17.04 4.15 -14.95
C LEU A 47 -16.46 5.21 -15.90
N ALA A 48 -15.29 5.76 -15.57
CA ALA A 48 -14.51 6.65 -16.42
C ALA A 48 -13.02 6.48 -16.14
N PHE A 49 -12.17 6.93 -17.06
CA PHE A 49 -10.73 7.08 -16.84
C PHE A 49 -10.14 8.17 -17.74
N TYR A 50 -9.11 8.86 -17.26
CA TYR A 50 -8.29 9.78 -18.02
C TYR A 50 -7.12 9.03 -18.70
N ASP A 51 -6.93 9.28 -19.99
CA ASP A 51 -5.79 8.81 -20.77
C ASP A 51 -4.79 9.96 -20.95
N PRO A 52 -3.61 9.94 -20.30
CA PRO A 52 -2.63 11.01 -20.40
C PRO A 52 -1.89 11.06 -21.75
N ASP A 53 -1.95 10.00 -22.57
CA ASP A 53 -1.35 10.00 -23.90
C ASP A 53 -2.27 10.65 -24.94
N ARG A 54 -3.57 10.36 -24.85
CA ARG A 54 -4.60 10.97 -25.69
C ARG A 54 -5.10 12.31 -25.15
N GLN A 55 -4.86 12.57 -23.87
CA GLN A 55 -5.37 13.70 -23.10
C GLN A 55 -6.90 13.79 -23.15
N GLU A 56 -7.56 12.64 -23.04
CA GLU A 56 -9.02 12.48 -23.13
C GLU A 56 -9.55 11.76 -21.89
N ILE A 57 -10.74 12.15 -21.42
CA ILE A 57 -11.51 11.35 -20.45
C ILE A 57 -12.44 10.43 -21.25
N ILE A 58 -12.31 9.13 -21.00
CA ILE A 58 -13.17 8.10 -21.60
C ILE A 58 -14.19 7.70 -20.54
N VAL A 59 -15.47 7.88 -20.86
CA VAL A 59 -16.60 7.57 -19.97
C VAL A 59 -17.35 6.36 -20.52
N ARG A 60 -17.58 5.36 -19.67
CA ARG A 60 -18.38 4.17 -20.00
C ARG A 60 -19.86 4.56 -20.02
N GLY A 61 -20.62 3.96 -20.93
CA GLY A 61 -22.06 4.20 -21.04
C GLY A 61 -22.42 5.45 -21.84
N THR A 62 -23.68 5.87 -21.73
CA THR A 62 -24.26 6.98 -22.53
C THR A 62 -24.94 8.05 -21.67
N THR A 63 -24.89 7.90 -20.34
CA THR A 63 -25.55 8.77 -19.36
C THR A 63 -24.54 9.23 -18.32
N LEU A 64 -24.71 10.46 -17.83
CA LEU A 64 -23.93 11.02 -16.72
C LEU A 64 -24.81 11.08 -15.46
N ASP A 65 -25.08 9.92 -14.87
CA ASP A 65 -25.78 9.81 -13.57
C ASP A 65 -24.90 10.32 -12.39
N ALA A 66 -25.32 10.09 -11.15
CA ALA A 66 -24.57 10.55 -9.99
C ALA A 66 -23.18 9.90 -9.91
N ALA A 67 -23.07 8.58 -10.06
CA ALA A 67 -21.80 7.85 -10.04
C ALA A 67 -20.85 8.26 -11.18
N HIS A 68 -21.35 8.44 -12.41
CA HIS A 68 -20.53 8.93 -13.51
C HIS A 68 -20.02 10.35 -13.26
N ARG A 69 -20.87 11.26 -12.76
CA ARG A 69 -20.46 12.64 -12.45
C ARG A 69 -19.38 12.69 -11.36
N VAL A 70 -19.53 11.89 -10.32
CA VAL A 70 -18.53 11.75 -9.24
C VAL A 70 -17.21 11.21 -9.80
N THR A 71 -17.25 10.15 -10.62
CA THR A 71 -16.05 9.59 -11.25
C THR A 71 -15.41 10.58 -12.23
N VAL A 72 -16.19 11.34 -13.01
CA VAL A 72 -15.66 12.38 -13.90
C VAL A 72 -14.97 13.51 -13.11
N ALA A 73 -15.42 13.84 -11.90
CA ALA A 73 -14.72 14.79 -11.04
C ALA A 73 -13.33 14.29 -10.61
N HIS A 74 -13.19 12.98 -10.36
CA HIS A 74 -11.90 12.32 -10.16
C HIS A 74 -11.01 12.47 -11.40
N GLU A 75 -11.52 12.11 -12.58
CA GLU A 75 -10.74 12.17 -13.82
C GLU A 75 -10.35 13.59 -14.25
N LEU A 76 -11.22 14.58 -14.01
CA LEU A 76 -10.89 15.99 -14.22
C LEU A 76 -9.77 16.47 -13.29
N THR A 77 -9.61 15.84 -12.12
CA THR A 77 -8.47 16.13 -11.24
C THR A 77 -7.18 15.61 -11.87
N HIS A 78 -7.18 14.44 -12.50
CA HIS A 78 -6.01 13.98 -13.27
C HIS A 78 -5.68 14.89 -14.45
N VAL A 79 -6.69 15.43 -15.15
CA VAL A 79 -6.47 16.43 -16.20
C VAL A 79 -5.73 17.65 -15.64
N LEU A 80 -6.17 18.19 -14.49
CA LEU A 80 -5.51 19.32 -13.84
C LEU A 80 -4.08 18.96 -13.39
N GLN A 81 -3.90 17.79 -12.77
CA GLN A 81 -2.58 17.31 -12.37
C GLN A 81 -1.63 17.18 -13.56
N ASP A 82 -2.08 16.65 -14.71
CA ASP A 82 -1.25 16.53 -15.91
C ASP A 82 -0.89 17.89 -16.51
N GLN A 83 -1.83 18.84 -16.53
CA GLN A 83 -1.58 20.21 -16.97
C GLN A 83 -0.55 20.95 -16.12
N HIS A 84 -0.51 20.68 -14.81
CA HIS A 84 0.35 21.39 -13.87
C HIS A 84 1.69 20.69 -13.60
N PHE A 85 1.73 19.36 -13.66
CA PHE A 85 2.88 18.58 -13.18
C PHE A 85 3.46 17.61 -14.21
N ASP A 86 2.83 17.43 -15.38
CA ASP A 86 3.21 16.42 -16.39
C ASP A 86 3.29 15.01 -15.78
N LEU A 87 2.12 14.37 -15.63
CA LEU A 87 2.02 13.08 -14.93
C LEU A 87 2.87 12.00 -15.61
N ARG A 88 3.00 12.05 -16.93
CA ARG A 88 3.84 11.10 -17.68
C ARG A 88 5.32 11.24 -17.32
N LYS A 89 5.79 12.48 -17.15
CA LYS A 89 7.15 12.73 -16.70
C LYS A 89 7.36 12.24 -15.27
N LEU A 90 6.44 12.54 -14.35
CA LEU A 90 6.54 12.08 -12.96
C LEU A 90 6.55 10.55 -12.87
N GLN A 91 5.65 9.87 -13.59
CA GLN A 91 5.60 8.41 -13.65
C GLN A 91 6.89 7.80 -14.21
N LYS A 92 7.47 8.39 -15.27
CA LYS A 92 8.77 7.94 -15.81
C LYS A 92 9.91 8.14 -14.82
N GLN A 93 9.92 9.26 -14.09
CA GLN A 93 10.91 9.53 -13.05
C GLN A 93 10.80 8.53 -11.90
N ALA A 94 9.58 8.25 -11.44
CA ALA A 94 9.33 7.27 -10.39
C ALA A 94 9.68 5.83 -10.83
N ALA A 95 9.35 5.45 -12.07
CA ALA A 95 9.70 4.14 -12.62
C ALA A 95 11.22 3.96 -12.84
N ALA A 96 11.96 5.07 -13.01
CA ALA A 96 13.41 5.07 -13.10
C ALA A 96 14.09 5.27 -11.73
N SER A 97 13.30 5.40 -10.65
CA SER A 97 13.84 5.64 -9.33
C SER A 97 14.67 4.44 -8.87
N GLU A 98 15.88 4.77 -8.43
CA GLU A 98 16.74 3.94 -7.59
C GLU A 98 15.93 3.30 -6.46
N SER A 99 15.58 4.15 -5.49
CA SER A 99 15.15 3.74 -4.17
C SER A 99 13.66 3.94 -3.90
N GLY A 100 13.05 4.96 -4.48
CA GLY A 100 11.62 5.24 -4.34
C GLY A 100 10.76 4.28 -5.16
N ASP A 101 9.45 4.31 -4.90
CA ASP A 101 8.51 3.39 -5.53
C ASP A 101 7.45 4.12 -6.34
N ALA A 102 7.20 3.64 -7.56
CA ALA A 102 6.20 4.21 -8.46
C ALA A 102 4.76 4.07 -7.92
N SER A 103 4.47 3.01 -7.16
CA SER A 103 3.17 2.85 -6.49
C SER A 103 2.95 3.91 -5.41
N ALA A 104 4.01 4.38 -4.76
CA ALA A 104 3.93 5.42 -3.75
C ALA A 104 3.62 6.79 -4.37
N LEU A 105 4.23 7.12 -5.51
CA LEU A 105 3.82 8.30 -6.29
C LEU A 105 2.36 8.18 -6.75
N LEU A 106 1.95 6.99 -7.23
CA LEU A 106 0.57 6.75 -7.64
C LEU A 106 -0.42 6.98 -6.48
N ALA A 107 -0.06 6.61 -5.25
CA ALA A 107 -0.88 6.87 -4.07
C ALA A 107 -1.09 8.38 -3.81
N LEU A 108 -0.10 9.22 -4.12
CA LEU A 108 -0.25 10.68 -4.02
C LEU A 108 -1.20 11.21 -5.10
N ILE A 109 -1.00 10.77 -6.35
CA ILE A 109 -1.81 11.17 -7.51
C ILE A 109 -3.28 10.78 -7.30
N GLU A 110 -3.53 9.50 -6.99
CA GLU A 110 -4.87 8.96 -6.77
C GLU A 110 -5.48 9.47 -5.48
N GLY A 111 -4.69 9.63 -4.42
CA GLY A 111 -5.17 10.17 -3.16
C GLY A 111 -5.72 11.60 -3.29
N ASP A 112 -5.10 12.42 -4.15
CA ASP A 112 -5.53 13.79 -4.38
C ASP A 112 -6.81 13.84 -5.24
N ALA A 113 -6.90 12.97 -6.26
CA ALA A 113 -8.09 12.82 -7.07
C ALA A 113 -9.29 12.29 -6.25
N VAL A 114 -9.10 11.26 -5.42
CA VAL A 114 -10.14 10.73 -4.53
C VAL A 114 -10.61 11.79 -3.53
N ARG A 115 -9.71 12.66 -3.04
CA ARG A 115 -10.12 13.75 -2.15
C ARG A 115 -11.06 14.73 -2.86
N ILE A 116 -10.75 15.12 -4.10
CA ILE A 116 -11.61 16.01 -4.89
C ILE A 116 -12.93 15.33 -5.24
N GLN A 117 -12.89 14.03 -5.56
CA GLN A 117 -14.08 13.20 -5.74
C GLN A 117 -14.98 13.24 -4.50
N ASP A 118 -14.41 13.02 -3.32
CA ASP A 118 -15.12 13.07 -2.04
C ASP A 118 -15.70 14.47 -1.75
N ASP A 119 -14.95 15.54 -2.07
CA ASP A 119 -15.40 16.93 -1.94
C ASP A 119 -16.58 17.24 -2.88
N TYR A 120 -16.55 16.73 -4.11
CA TYR A 120 -17.64 16.86 -5.07
C TYR A 120 -18.89 16.11 -4.60
N LEU A 121 -18.74 14.85 -4.17
CA LEU A 121 -19.85 14.04 -3.64
C LEU A 121 -20.56 14.73 -2.47
N ARG A 122 -19.82 15.37 -1.57
CA ARG A 122 -20.39 16.13 -0.43
C ARG A 122 -21.24 17.34 -0.86
N GLN A 123 -20.99 17.90 -2.04
CA GLN A 123 -21.74 19.05 -2.57
C GLN A 123 -23.02 18.64 -3.30
N LEU A 124 -23.18 17.36 -3.65
CA LEU A 124 -24.39 16.85 -4.25
C LEU A 124 -25.58 16.92 -3.29
N SER A 125 -26.79 16.97 -3.84
CA SER A 125 -28.01 16.91 -3.03
C SER A 125 -28.11 15.58 -2.28
N ALA A 126 -28.83 15.54 -1.16
CA ALA A 126 -29.05 14.29 -0.41
C ALA A 126 -29.71 13.18 -1.26
N ALA A 127 -30.51 13.56 -2.25
CA ALA A 127 -31.11 12.62 -3.21
C ALA A 127 -30.04 12.00 -4.13
N GLU A 128 -29.14 12.82 -4.67
CA GLU A 128 -28.03 12.38 -5.52
C GLU A 128 -26.99 11.57 -4.74
N GLN A 129 -26.69 11.93 -3.48
CA GLN A 129 -25.82 11.11 -2.63
C GLN A 129 -26.40 9.71 -2.39
N LYS A 130 -27.72 9.62 -2.21
CA LYS A 130 -28.42 8.33 -2.07
C LYS A 130 -28.47 7.56 -3.40
N GLU A 131 -28.55 8.25 -4.52
CA GLU A 131 -28.42 7.65 -5.85
C GLU A 131 -27.02 7.09 -6.07
N TYR A 132 -25.99 7.91 -5.86
CA TYR A 132 -24.58 7.51 -5.87
C TYR A 132 -24.34 6.28 -5.01
N GLN A 133 -24.81 6.26 -3.76
CA GLN A 133 -24.61 5.10 -2.88
C GLN A 133 -25.23 3.84 -3.46
N ARG A 134 -26.45 3.92 -4.01
CA ARG A 134 -27.13 2.75 -4.62
C ARG A 134 -26.38 2.26 -5.86
N GLU A 135 -25.90 3.16 -6.70
CA GLU A 135 -25.13 2.85 -7.90
C GLU A 135 -23.78 2.21 -7.54
N ASN A 136 -23.06 2.81 -6.58
CA ASN A 136 -21.79 2.32 -6.09
C ASN A 136 -21.92 0.95 -5.40
N ASP A 137 -22.98 0.73 -4.62
CA ASP A 137 -23.28 -0.57 -4.01
C ASP A 137 -23.58 -1.65 -5.07
N ALA A 138 -24.35 -1.29 -6.10
CA ALA A 138 -24.67 -2.18 -7.21
C ALA A 138 -23.42 -2.55 -8.01
N GLU A 139 -22.56 -1.57 -8.27
CA GLU A 139 -21.29 -1.76 -8.96
C GLU A 139 -20.33 -2.61 -8.13
N GLY A 140 -20.17 -2.32 -6.84
CA GLY A 140 -19.38 -3.14 -5.92
C GLY A 140 -19.89 -4.59 -5.85
N ALA A 141 -21.21 -4.80 -5.85
CA ALA A 141 -21.79 -6.14 -5.89
C ALA A 141 -21.58 -6.86 -7.25
N ARG A 142 -21.50 -6.11 -8.36
CA ARG A 142 -21.17 -6.66 -9.68
C ARG A 142 -19.70 -7.07 -9.73
N VAL A 143 -18.79 -6.13 -9.43
CA VAL A 143 -17.34 -6.35 -9.38
C VAL A 143 -17.02 -7.52 -8.45
N GLY A 144 -17.59 -7.55 -7.24
CA GLY A 144 -17.36 -8.64 -6.28
C GLY A 144 -17.79 -10.02 -6.77
N LYS A 145 -18.78 -10.12 -7.67
CA LYS A 145 -19.15 -11.40 -8.32
C LYS A 145 -18.14 -11.79 -9.41
N GLU A 146 -17.66 -10.82 -10.17
CA GLU A 146 -16.70 -11.01 -11.26
C GLU A 146 -15.29 -11.34 -10.74
N THR A 147 -14.90 -10.79 -9.59
CA THR A 147 -13.56 -10.92 -9.02
C THR A 147 -13.44 -11.99 -7.93
N THR A 148 -14.44 -12.87 -7.76
CA THR A 148 -14.38 -13.99 -6.77
C THR A 148 -13.17 -14.91 -6.92
N SER A 149 -12.58 -14.97 -8.12
CA SER A 149 -11.38 -15.76 -8.42
C SER A 149 -10.06 -14.98 -8.28
N VAL A 150 -10.14 -13.67 -8.06
CA VAL A 150 -8.96 -12.80 -7.86
C VAL A 150 -8.46 -13.00 -6.43
N PRO A 151 -7.19 -13.36 -6.23
CA PRO A 151 -6.61 -13.44 -4.89
C PRO A 151 -6.69 -12.10 -4.17
N ALA A 152 -7.05 -12.10 -2.89
CA ALA A 152 -7.24 -10.87 -2.12
C ALA A 152 -5.99 -9.95 -2.08
N ILE A 153 -4.78 -10.52 -2.22
CA ILE A 153 -3.54 -9.71 -2.33
C ILE A 153 -3.48 -8.90 -3.62
N VAL A 154 -3.99 -9.44 -4.73
CA VAL A 154 -4.03 -8.71 -6.01
C VAL A 154 -4.99 -7.54 -5.90
N ASP A 155 -6.13 -7.74 -5.23
CA ASP A 155 -7.09 -6.68 -4.96
C ASP A 155 -6.47 -5.59 -4.07
N LEU A 156 -5.87 -5.96 -2.94
CA LEU A 156 -5.22 -5.01 -2.02
C LEU A 156 -4.11 -4.20 -2.69
N LEU A 157 -3.22 -4.85 -3.45
CA LEU A 157 -2.12 -4.14 -4.13
C LEU A 157 -2.64 -3.19 -5.21
N SER A 158 -3.75 -3.54 -5.86
CA SER A 158 -4.36 -2.69 -6.89
C SER A 158 -5.18 -1.55 -6.29
N SER A 159 -5.82 -1.75 -5.13
CA SER A 159 -6.62 -0.74 -4.42
C SER A 159 -5.78 0.18 -3.54
N ALA A 160 -4.58 -0.24 -3.11
CA ALA A 160 -3.75 0.48 -2.14
C ALA A 160 -3.55 1.99 -2.42
N PRO A 161 -3.28 2.43 -3.67
CA PRO A 161 -3.21 3.87 -3.99
C PRO A 161 -4.48 4.65 -3.68
N TYR A 162 -5.65 4.05 -3.94
CA TYR A 162 -6.97 4.65 -3.71
C TYR A 162 -7.40 4.52 -2.25
N GLU A 163 -6.99 3.46 -1.56
CA GLU A 163 -7.38 3.18 -0.18
C GLU A 163 -6.55 4.00 0.83
N PHE A 164 -5.22 4.02 0.67
CA PHE A 164 -4.31 4.64 1.64
C PHE A 164 -3.80 6.02 1.19
N GLY A 165 -3.74 6.29 -0.11
CA GLY A 165 -3.35 7.58 -0.67
C GLY A 165 -4.13 8.78 -0.12
N PRO A 166 -5.48 8.72 -0.02
CA PRO A 166 -6.28 9.85 0.47
C PRO A 166 -5.93 10.23 1.92
N ALA A 167 -5.55 9.27 2.75
CA ALA A 167 -5.13 9.55 4.12
C ALA A 167 -3.82 10.33 4.13
N THR A 168 -2.85 9.96 3.30
CA THR A 168 -1.59 10.69 3.13
C THR A 168 -1.84 12.13 2.65
N ILE A 169 -2.66 12.33 1.63
CA ILE A 169 -3.02 13.67 1.16
C ILE A 169 -3.68 14.52 2.24
N ARG A 170 -4.62 13.95 3.01
CA ARG A 170 -5.30 14.68 4.12
C ARG A 170 -4.32 15.11 5.21
N VAL A 171 -3.28 14.32 5.51
CA VAL A 171 -2.23 14.69 6.48
C VAL A 171 -1.35 15.82 5.95
N LEU A 172 -0.97 15.76 4.67
CA LEU A 172 -0.19 16.83 4.01
C LEU A 172 -0.96 18.16 4.00
N LEU A 173 -2.25 18.11 3.62
CA LEU A 173 -3.13 19.28 3.63
C LEU A 173 -3.27 19.92 5.01
N ALA A 174 -3.41 19.10 6.05
CA ALA A 174 -3.47 19.59 7.42
C ALA A 174 -2.17 20.25 7.88
N SER A 175 -1.03 19.87 7.29
CA SER A 175 0.30 20.37 7.64
C SER A 175 0.70 21.62 6.87
N GLY A 176 0.38 21.71 5.58
CA GLY A 176 0.84 22.80 4.71
C GLY A 176 -0.09 23.15 3.54
N GLY A 177 -1.34 22.68 3.56
CA GLY A 177 -2.30 22.92 2.48
C GLY A 177 -1.84 22.33 1.14
N ASN A 178 -2.33 22.88 0.04
CA ASN A 178 -2.00 22.38 -1.31
C ASN A 178 -0.49 22.46 -1.61
N ALA A 179 0.24 23.44 -1.07
CA ALA A 179 1.68 23.53 -1.29
C ALA A 179 2.41 22.26 -0.82
N ALA A 180 2.01 21.69 0.32
CA ALA A 180 2.59 20.43 0.80
C ALA A 180 2.23 19.21 -0.07
N VAL A 181 1.09 19.26 -0.78
CA VAL A 181 0.70 18.22 -1.74
C VAL A 181 1.50 18.36 -3.04
N ASP A 182 1.62 19.58 -3.56
CA ASP A 182 2.40 19.91 -4.76
C ASP A 182 3.89 19.55 -4.56
N ASP A 183 4.46 19.89 -3.40
CA ASP A 183 5.83 19.54 -3.02
C ASP A 183 6.03 18.02 -2.96
N ALA A 184 5.04 17.27 -2.45
CA ALA A 184 5.11 15.81 -2.39
C ALA A 184 5.00 15.17 -3.78
N LEU A 185 4.18 15.72 -4.68
CA LEU A 185 4.02 15.23 -6.06
C LEU A 185 5.26 15.49 -6.93
N THR A 186 5.91 16.63 -6.73
CA THR A 186 7.06 17.08 -7.56
C THR A 186 8.42 16.80 -6.96
N GLY A 187 8.46 16.41 -5.68
CA GLY A 187 9.66 16.05 -4.95
C GLY A 187 10.27 14.70 -5.36
N PRO A 188 11.27 14.21 -4.59
CA PRO A 188 11.82 12.87 -4.77
C PRO A 188 10.75 11.78 -4.68
N THR A 189 10.90 10.71 -5.45
CA THR A 189 9.96 9.57 -5.40
C THR A 189 9.91 8.98 -3.98
N PRO A 190 8.72 8.96 -3.33
CA PRO A 190 8.60 8.48 -1.96
C PRO A 190 8.76 6.96 -1.88
N SER A 191 8.94 6.46 -0.66
CA SER A 191 8.90 5.02 -0.39
C SER A 191 7.46 4.52 -0.30
N THR A 192 7.26 3.20 -0.31
CA THR A 192 5.97 2.56 -0.01
C THR A 192 5.50 2.77 1.44
N GLY A 193 6.28 3.50 2.26
CA GLY A 193 5.86 4.02 3.55
C GLY A 193 4.56 4.83 3.50
N VAL A 194 4.21 5.46 2.38
CA VAL A 194 2.94 6.17 2.19
C VAL A 194 1.70 5.31 2.44
N PHE A 195 1.80 3.98 2.28
CA PHE A 195 0.72 3.03 2.54
C PHE A 195 0.65 2.59 4.01
N VAL A 196 1.76 2.72 4.74
CA VAL A 196 1.93 2.21 6.10
C VAL A 196 1.80 3.34 7.14
N GLU A 197 2.32 4.52 6.82
CA GLU A 197 2.36 5.69 7.68
C GLU A 197 1.86 6.93 6.93
N SER A 198 0.58 7.26 7.11
CA SER A 198 -0.06 8.32 6.31
C SER A 198 0.63 9.68 6.49
N GLY A 199 1.00 10.30 5.36
CA GLY A 199 1.69 11.58 5.34
C GLY A 199 3.21 11.47 5.48
N ASP A 200 3.77 10.26 5.54
CA ASP A 200 5.20 10.06 5.34
C ASP A 200 5.51 9.95 3.85
N VAL A 201 6.09 11.02 3.31
CA VAL A 201 6.56 11.10 1.91
C VAL A 201 8.09 11.11 1.84
N THR A 202 8.74 10.63 2.90
CA THR A 202 10.21 10.61 2.98
C THR A 202 10.78 9.70 1.89
N PRO A 203 11.76 10.18 1.10
CA PRO A 203 12.45 9.31 0.16
C PRO A 203 13.25 8.24 0.92
N PRO A 204 13.25 6.99 0.44
CA PRO A 204 13.95 5.91 1.12
C PRO A 204 15.46 6.02 0.94
N VAL A 205 16.18 5.51 1.94
CA VAL A 205 17.64 5.34 1.87
C VAL A 205 17.98 4.42 0.69
N ALA A 206 18.92 4.83 -0.14
CA ALA A 206 19.41 4.01 -1.24
C ALA A 206 20.16 2.80 -0.68
N VAL A 207 19.78 1.61 -1.14
CA VAL A 207 20.42 0.33 -0.80
C VAL A 207 20.89 -0.27 -2.12
N GLU A 208 22.09 -0.86 -2.12
CA GLU A 208 22.62 -1.54 -3.30
C GLU A 208 21.82 -2.82 -3.59
N GLN A 209 21.81 -3.23 -4.86
CA GLN A 209 21.23 -4.52 -5.23
C GLN A 209 21.94 -5.66 -4.45
N PRO A 210 21.19 -6.60 -3.87
CA PRO A 210 21.80 -7.68 -3.12
C PRO A 210 22.60 -8.62 -4.02
N LEU A 211 23.73 -9.09 -3.49
CA LEU A 211 24.55 -10.10 -4.13
C LEU A 211 23.81 -11.44 -4.21
N LEU A 212 23.94 -12.09 -5.37
CA LEU A 212 23.38 -13.41 -5.63
C LEU A 212 24.33 -14.53 -5.21
N PRO A 213 23.82 -15.73 -4.89
CA PRO A 213 24.68 -16.90 -4.76
C PRO A 213 25.44 -17.18 -6.06
N PRO A 214 26.57 -17.91 -6.03
CA PRO A 214 27.39 -18.16 -7.23
C PRO A 214 26.66 -18.87 -8.38
N ASP A 215 25.61 -19.64 -8.07
CA ASP A 215 24.77 -20.33 -9.05
C ASP A 215 23.49 -19.56 -9.41
N GLY A 216 23.40 -18.29 -8.99
CA GLY A 216 22.26 -17.41 -9.20
C GLY A 216 22.43 -16.53 -10.44
N GLU A 217 21.43 -16.55 -11.31
CA GLU A 217 21.34 -15.66 -12.47
C GLU A 217 20.16 -14.70 -12.30
N THR A 218 20.37 -13.39 -12.43
CA THR A 218 19.30 -12.39 -12.34
C THR A 218 18.17 -12.68 -13.33
N ALA A 219 16.93 -12.59 -12.87
CA ALA A 219 15.73 -12.80 -13.65
C ALA A 219 14.85 -11.54 -13.55
N GLY A 220 15.21 -10.50 -14.29
CA GLY A 220 14.57 -9.19 -14.25
C GLY A 220 15.41 -8.13 -13.54
N PRO A 221 14.98 -6.86 -13.58
CA PRO A 221 15.65 -5.78 -12.86
C PRO A 221 15.51 -5.94 -11.34
N ALA A 222 16.39 -5.29 -10.59
CA ALA A 222 16.19 -5.09 -9.16
C ALA A 222 15.04 -4.09 -8.93
N GLU A 223 14.36 -4.23 -7.81
CA GLU A 223 13.22 -3.41 -7.43
C GLU A 223 13.36 -2.90 -5.99
N SER A 224 12.65 -1.81 -5.68
CA SER A 224 12.47 -1.30 -4.33
C SER A 224 11.79 -2.37 -3.45
N PHE A 225 12.22 -2.45 -2.18
CA PHE A 225 11.52 -3.23 -1.16
C PHE A 225 11.39 -2.37 0.08
N GLY A 226 10.21 -1.76 0.27
CA GLY A 226 9.97 -0.76 1.30
C GLY A 226 9.13 -1.26 2.47
N PRO A 227 8.63 -0.32 3.31
CA PRO A 227 7.79 -0.63 4.46
C PRO A 227 6.55 -1.47 4.12
N PHE A 228 5.86 -1.18 3.01
CA PHE A 228 4.63 -1.89 2.66
C PHE A 228 4.89 -3.35 2.27
N GLU A 229 5.92 -3.60 1.47
CA GLU A 229 6.33 -4.95 1.08
C GLU A 229 6.77 -5.76 2.31
N MET A 230 7.51 -5.13 3.23
CA MET A 230 7.90 -5.74 4.51
C MET A 230 6.67 -6.08 5.35
N PHE A 231 5.75 -5.12 5.51
CA PHE A 231 4.52 -5.31 6.26
C PHE A 231 3.73 -6.51 5.74
N LEU A 232 3.41 -6.52 4.44
CA LEU A 232 2.62 -7.59 3.82
C LEU A 232 3.33 -8.94 3.94
N THR A 233 4.64 -8.99 3.68
CA THR A 233 5.44 -10.22 3.77
C THR A 233 5.33 -10.85 5.16
N LEU A 234 5.54 -10.05 6.21
CA LEU A 234 5.51 -10.53 7.59
C LEU A 234 4.09 -10.82 8.08
N ALA A 235 3.13 -9.93 7.80
CA ALA A 235 1.74 -10.04 8.27
C ALA A 235 1.06 -11.33 7.78
N MET A 236 1.52 -11.90 6.65
CA MET A 236 1.00 -13.18 6.15
C MET A 236 1.28 -14.38 7.06
N ARG A 237 2.16 -14.25 8.06
CA ARG A 237 2.46 -15.34 9.02
C ARG A 237 2.60 -14.89 10.46
N LEU A 238 3.02 -13.64 10.68
CA LEU A 238 3.19 -13.06 11.99
C LEU A 238 1.94 -12.28 12.41
N ASP A 239 1.89 -11.90 13.69
CA ASP A 239 0.93 -10.92 14.17
C ASP A 239 1.05 -9.60 13.38
N PRO A 240 -0.06 -9.02 12.87
CA PRO A 240 -0.03 -7.76 12.12
C PRO A 240 0.58 -6.59 12.90
N GLY A 241 0.39 -6.51 14.22
CA GLY A 241 1.01 -5.49 15.06
C GLY A 241 2.53 -5.60 15.06
N ARG A 242 3.06 -6.82 15.19
CA ARG A 242 4.51 -7.03 15.04
C ARG A 242 5.02 -6.74 13.62
N ALA A 243 4.23 -7.05 12.60
CA ALA A 243 4.59 -6.78 11.21
C ALA A 243 4.65 -5.28 10.90
N VAL A 244 3.74 -4.47 11.46
CA VAL A 244 3.75 -3.01 11.23
C VAL A 244 4.94 -2.34 11.94
N VAL A 245 5.30 -2.79 13.15
CA VAL A 245 6.52 -2.32 13.83
C VAL A 245 7.75 -2.64 12.98
N ALA A 246 7.83 -3.84 12.41
CA ALA A 246 8.95 -4.17 11.52
C ALA A 246 8.97 -3.30 10.25
N ALA A 247 7.80 -2.98 9.68
CA ALA A 247 7.70 -2.10 8.52
C ALA A 247 8.18 -0.67 8.82
N ASP A 248 7.82 -0.12 9.99
CA ASP A 248 8.24 1.22 10.44
C ASP A 248 9.76 1.34 10.60
N LEU A 249 10.45 0.22 10.75
CA LEU A 249 11.90 0.17 10.91
C LEU A 249 12.65 0.04 9.58
N VAL A 250 11.96 -0.03 8.44
CA VAL A 250 12.60 -0.11 7.11
C VAL A 250 12.88 1.29 6.57
N ALA A 251 14.15 1.68 6.51
CA ALA A 251 14.57 2.96 5.92
C ALA A 251 14.59 2.93 4.39
N GLY A 252 14.78 1.75 3.83
CA GLY A 252 14.94 1.49 2.40
C GLY A 252 15.38 0.06 2.19
N GLY A 253 15.20 -0.45 0.97
CA GLY A 253 15.56 -1.81 0.64
C GLY A 253 15.60 -2.09 -0.84
N ARG A 254 16.22 -3.21 -1.17
CA ARG A 254 16.28 -3.74 -2.52
C ARG A 254 15.99 -5.21 -2.57
N ALA A 255 15.34 -5.58 -3.64
CA ALA A 255 15.10 -6.96 -3.97
C ALA A 255 15.50 -7.27 -5.41
N VAL A 256 15.82 -8.52 -5.65
CA VAL A 256 16.07 -9.02 -7.01
C VAL A 256 15.51 -10.44 -7.12
N THR A 257 14.77 -10.66 -8.20
CA THR A 257 14.37 -12.01 -8.63
C THR A 257 15.53 -12.66 -9.38
N PHE A 258 15.83 -13.91 -9.07
CA PHE A 258 16.90 -14.67 -9.72
C PHE A 258 16.49 -16.13 -9.93
N ARG A 259 17.21 -16.83 -10.80
CA ARG A 259 17.10 -18.28 -10.96
C ARG A 259 18.31 -18.95 -10.35
N SER A 260 18.09 -19.98 -9.55
CA SER A 260 19.15 -20.88 -9.08
C SER A 260 18.64 -22.31 -9.22
N ARG A 261 19.44 -23.16 -9.89
CA ARG A 261 19.14 -24.58 -10.14
C ARG A 261 17.75 -24.83 -10.75
N GLY A 262 17.28 -23.92 -11.61
CA GLY A 262 15.97 -24.01 -12.27
C GLY A 262 14.78 -23.53 -11.43
N THR A 263 15.00 -23.10 -10.18
CA THR A 263 13.98 -22.51 -9.32
C THR A 263 14.08 -20.99 -9.33
N THR A 264 12.95 -20.30 -9.43
CA THR A 264 12.89 -18.85 -9.24
C THR A 264 12.95 -18.54 -7.75
N CYS A 265 13.85 -17.64 -7.37
CA CYS A 265 14.06 -17.19 -6.00
C CYS A 265 14.06 -15.67 -5.94
N TYR A 266 13.85 -15.16 -4.73
CA TYR A 266 13.73 -13.74 -4.44
C TYR A 266 14.67 -13.39 -3.29
N ARG A 267 15.59 -12.47 -3.53
CA ARG A 267 16.60 -12.02 -2.57
C ARG A 267 16.29 -10.58 -2.19
N VAL A 268 16.14 -10.32 -0.88
CA VAL A 268 15.81 -9.01 -0.32
C VAL A 268 16.85 -8.59 0.70
N VAL A 269 17.31 -7.34 0.64
CA VAL A 269 18.07 -6.67 1.71
C VAL A 269 17.40 -5.36 2.08
N VAL A 270 17.30 -5.10 3.39
CA VAL A 270 16.74 -3.86 3.92
C VAL A 270 17.73 -3.19 4.87
N GLN A 271 17.75 -1.86 4.82
CA GLN A 271 18.46 -1.00 5.75
C GLN A 271 17.53 -0.67 6.93
N PRO A 272 17.90 -1.04 8.17
CA PRO A 272 17.20 -0.57 9.37
C PRO A 272 17.26 0.96 9.47
N ALA A 273 16.15 1.59 9.89
CA ALA A 273 16.02 3.03 10.15
C ALA A 273 16.97 3.49 11.27
N PHE A 274 17.16 2.64 12.28
CA PHE A 274 18.06 2.92 13.39
C PHE A 274 18.96 1.71 13.67
N GLY A 275 20.18 1.97 14.15
CA GLY A 275 21.16 0.91 14.45
C GLY A 275 20.67 -0.10 15.50
N HIS A 276 19.88 0.35 16.48
CA HIS A 276 19.31 -0.51 17.52
C HIS A 276 18.14 -1.39 17.01
N SER A 277 17.43 -0.93 15.98
CA SER A 277 16.27 -1.61 15.39
C SER A 277 16.61 -2.85 14.57
N ARG A 278 17.89 -3.03 14.20
CA ARG A 278 18.37 -4.17 13.42
C ARG A 278 18.03 -5.51 14.07
N SER A 279 18.15 -5.60 15.40
CA SER A 279 17.91 -6.84 16.15
C SER A 279 16.44 -7.27 16.05
N PHE A 280 15.51 -6.33 16.20
CA PHE A 280 14.08 -6.57 16.07
C PHE A 280 13.71 -7.01 14.65
N LEU A 281 14.18 -6.27 13.63
CA LEU A 281 13.96 -6.60 12.22
C LEU A 281 14.46 -8.01 11.89
N LEU A 282 15.70 -8.33 12.27
CA LEU A 282 16.28 -9.64 12.05
C LEU A 282 15.44 -10.74 12.72
N GLN A 283 15.01 -10.54 13.96
CA GLN A 283 14.19 -11.51 14.68
C GLN A 283 12.81 -11.69 14.02
N ALA A 284 12.18 -10.61 13.55
CA ALA A 284 10.90 -10.70 12.83
C ALA A 284 11.04 -11.50 11.54
N VAL A 285 12.09 -11.23 10.75
CA VAL A 285 12.37 -11.98 9.50
C VAL A 285 12.69 -13.45 9.80
N GLN A 286 13.46 -13.75 10.86
CA GLN A 286 13.74 -15.13 11.29
C GLN A 286 12.47 -15.87 11.70
N ASP A 287 11.55 -15.21 12.40
CA ASP A 287 10.30 -15.83 12.86
C ASP A 287 9.36 -16.13 11.69
N TRP A 288 9.28 -15.21 10.73
CA TRP A 288 8.58 -15.43 9.47
C TRP A 288 9.20 -16.59 8.68
N ALA A 289 10.53 -16.63 8.57
CA ALA A 289 11.27 -17.67 7.85
C ALA A 289 11.10 -19.07 8.49
N ARG A 290 10.98 -19.17 9.82
CA ARG A 290 10.70 -20.45 10.50
C ARG A 290 9.38 -21.09 10.06
N ALA A 291 8.40 -20.28 9.70
CA ALA A 291 7.12 -20.74 9.17
C ALA A 291 7.16 -20.96 7.64
N ARG A 292 8.34 -20.87 6.99
CA ARG A 292 8.50 -20.96 5.54
C ARG A 292 9.68 -21.84 5.10
N PRO A 293 9.41 -23.03 4.54
CA PRO A 293 10.44 -23.83 3.88
C PRO A 293 11.18 -23.02 2.79
N ASN A 294 12.42 -23.40 2.50
CA ASN A 294 13.26 -22.79 1.46
C ASN A 294 13.50 -21.28 1.65
N THR A 295 13.56 -20.84 2.92
CA THR A 295 13.91 -19.48 3.28
C THR A 295 15.25 -19.47 4.01
N ALA A 296 16.18 -18.65 3.54
CA ALA A 296 17.41 -18.34 4.24
C ALA A 296 17.33 -16.89 4.75
N VAL A 297 17.82 -16.65 5.96
CA VAL A 297 17.92 -15.32 6.54
C VAL A 297 19.39 -15.06 6.81
N ASP A 298 19.86 -13.89 6.40
CA ASP A 298 21.27 -13.53 6.50
C ASP A 298 21.43 -12.07 6.93
N ALA A 299 22.53 -11.81 7.61
CA ALA A 299 22.94 -10.49 8.04
C ALA A 299 24.09 -10.05 7.14
N VAL A 300 23.88 -9.03 6.32
CA VAL A 300 24.91 -8.48 5.42
C VAL A 300 25.42 -7.17 6.01
N GLY A 301 26.46 -7.24 6.85
CA GLY A 301 26.89 -6.09 7.64
C GLY A 301 25.74 -5.58 8.52
N ASP A 302 25.37 -4.31 8.34
CA ASP A 302 24.28 -3.66 9.07
C ASP A 302 22.88 -3.90 8.44
N LEU A 303 22.82 -4.52 7.27
CA LEU A 303 21.57 -4.86 6.59
C LEU A 303 20.94 -6.13 7.17
N VAL A 304 19.62 -6.23 7.03
CA VAL A 304 18.85 -7.47 7.26
C VAL A 304 18.45 -8.04 5.92
N GLY A 305 18.80 -9.30 5.67
CA GLY A 305 18.57 -9.97 4.41
C GLY A 305 17.76 -11.26 4.55
N PHE A 306 16.99 -11.57 3.53
CA PHE A 306 16.48 -12.93 3.33
C PHE A 306 16.49 -13.34 1.86
N THR A 307 16.47 -14.65 1.64
CA THR A 307 16.27 -15.29 0.34
C THR A 307 15.15 -16.29 0.47
N VAL A 308 14.21 -16.28 -0.46
CA VAL A 308 13.12 -17.26 -0.50
C VAL A 308 12.90 -17.76 -1.91
N CYS A 309 12.66 -19.06 -2.07
CA CYS A 309 12.46 -19.67 -3.38
C CYS A 309 11.01 -20.14 -3.59
N ASP A 310 10.54 -20.06 -4.83
CA ASP A 310 9.21 -20.50 -5.22
C ASP A 310 9.01 -22.00 -4.91
N PRO A 311 8.09 -22.38 -4.01
CA PRO A 311 7.79 -23.77 -3.72
C PRO A 311 6.93 -24.43 -4.82
N GLY A 312 6.61 -23.70 -5.88
CA GLY A 312 5.89 -24.17 -7.05
C GLY A 312 4.43 -24.54 -6.75
N PRO A 313 3.87 -25.53 -7.45
CA PRO A 313 2.46 -25.93 -7.30
C PRO A 313 2.06 -26.40 -5.89
N SER A 314 3.03 -26.64 -5.01
CA SER A 314 2.79 -27.02 -3.60
C SER A 314 2.52 -25.84 -2.67
N ALA A 315 2.64 -24.59 -3.16
CA ALA A 315 2.38 -23.39 -2.36
C ALA A 315 0.95 -23.41 -1.79
N SER A 316 0.81 -23.12 -0.50
CA SER A 316 -0.49 -22.99 0.17
C SER A 316 -1.04 -21.59 -0.01
N ASP A 317 -2.36 -21.49 -0.23
CA ASP A 317 -3.05 -20.19 -0.24
C ASP A 317 -2.95 -19.52 1.14
N PRO A 318 -2.71 -18.19 1.20
CA PRO A 318 -2.76 -17.48 2.46
C PRO A 318 -4.19 -17.39 2.99
N SER A 319 -4.31 -17.15 4.28
CA SER A 319 -5.59 -16.83 4.89
C SER A 319 -6.05 -15.45 4.43
N SER A 320 -7.19 -15.38 3.72
CA SER A 320 -7.83 -14.11 3.36
C SER A 320 -8.19 -13.27 4.59
N GLN A 321 -8.61 -13.91 5.68
CA GLN A 321 -8.88 -13.25 6.96
C GLN A 321 -7.65 -12.52 7.52
N ARG A 322 -6.47 -13.13 7.38
CA ARG A 322 -5.22 -12.52 7.84
C ARG A 322 -4.84 -11.31 7.01
N LEU A 323 -4.99 -11.37 5.69
CA LEU A 323 -4.79 -10.21 4.83
C LEU A 323 -5.78 -9.09 5.14
N HIS A 324 -7.05 -9.44 5.37
CA HIS A 324 -8.06 -8.47 5.77
C HIS A 324 -7.74 -7.79 7.11
N ALA A 325 -7.26 -8.54 8.11
CA ALA A 325 -6.78 -7.97 9.38
C ALA A 325 -5.57 -7.05 9.18
N ALA A 326 -4.62 -7.44 8.32
CA ALA A 326 -3.47 -6.59 8.00
C ALA A 326 -3.89 -5.26 7.34
N ALA A 327 -4.77 -5.31 6.33
CA ALA A 327 -5.29 -4.11 5.67
C ALA A 327 -6.10 -3.24 6.66
N THR A 328 -6.91 -3.86 7.50
CA THR A 328 -7.68 -3.19 8.56
C THR A 328 -6.76 -2.43 9.51
N LEU A 329 -5.68 -3.04 9.98
CA LEU A 329 -4.71 -2.39 10.86
C LEU A 329 -4.16 -1.10 10.24
N LEU A 330 -3.77 -1.14 8.95
CA LEU A 330 -3.29 0.04 8.24
C LEU A 330 -4.39 1.11 8.11
N SER A 331 -5.63 0.71 7.78
CA SER A 331 -6.76 1.63 7.68
C SER A 331 -7.12 2.30 9.02
N VAL A 332 -7.00 1.57 10.14
CA VAL A 332 -7.15 2.12 11.49
C VAL A 332 -6.04 3.14 11.78
N ARG A 333 -4.78 2.78 11.51
CA ARG A 333 -3.62 3.67 11.71
C ARG A 333 -3.74 4.95 10.89
N ALA A 334 -4.13 4.84 9.63
CA ALA A 334 -4.38 5.96 8.72
C ALA A 334 -5.48 6.89 9.26
N SER A 335 -6.60 6.32 9.69
CA SER A 335 -7.74 7.06 10.25
C SER A 335 -7.36 7.86 11.51
N LEU A 336 -6.57 7.25 12.40
CA LEU A 336 -6.06 7.92 13.61
C LEU A 336 -5.12 9.08 13.26
N THR A 337 -4.22 8.86 12.31
CA THR A 337 -3.26 9.89 11.85
C THR A 337 -4.01 11.08 11.24
N VAL A 338 -4.98 10.82 10.35
CA VAL A 338 -5.82 11.88 9.75
C VAL A 338 -6.65 12.60 10.81
N GLY A 339 -7.23 11.88 11.77
CA GLY A 339 -8.01 12.46 12.86
C GLY A 339 -7.17 13.42 13.72
N ALA A 340 -5.95 13.01 14.09
CA ALA A 340 -5.02 13.85 14.83
C ALA A 340 -4.57 15.07 14.02
N ALA A 341 -4.22 14.89 12.74
CA ALA A 341 -3.81 15.98 11.86
C ALA A 341 -4.92 17.04 11.66
N LYS A 342 -6.18 16.61 11.51
CA LYS A 342 -7.34 17.51 11.49
C LYS A 342 -7.52 18.29 12.79
N GLY A 343 -7.07 17.74 13.91
CA GLY A 343 -7.00 18.42 15.21
C GLY A 343 -5.79 19.35 15.37
N HIS A 344 -5.10 19.69 14.28
CA HIS A 344 -3.89 20.53 14.25
C HIS A 344 -2.69 19.93 15.03
N VAL A 345 -2.65 18.60 15.18
CA VAL A 345 -1.45 17.90 15.66
C VAL A 345 -0.46 17.83 14.49
N ALA A 346 0.81 18.18 14.74
CA ALA A 346 1.86 18.08 13.73
C ALA A 346 1.95 16.65 13.15
N GLY A 347 2.17 16.52 11.84
CA GLY A 347 2.11 15.23 11.14
C GLY A 347 3.00 14.13 11.75
N SER A 348 4.21 14.47 12.18
CA SER A 348 5.11 13.52 12.86
C SER A 348 4.55 13.02 14.20
N LEU A 349 3.98 13.92 15.00
CA LEU A 349 3.34 13.56 16.27
C LEU A 349 2.04 12.77 16.03
N ALA A 350 1.28 13.09 14.99
CA ALA A 350 0.08 12.35 14.60
C ALA A 350 0.41 10.89 14.21
N ARG A 351 1.50 10.68 13.46
CA ARG A 351 1.97 9.34 13.07
C ARG A 351 2.48 8.54 14.27
N CYS A 352 3.30 9.15 15.13
CA CYS A 352 3.73 8.50 16.38
C CYS A 352 2.53 8.09 17.23
N LEU A 353 1.54 8.97 17.42
CA LEU A 353 0.34 8.67 18.19
C LEU A 353 -0.39 7.45 17.61
N ALA A 354 -0.58 7.42 16.29
CA ALA A 354 -1.24 6.30 15.63
C ALA A 354 -0.46 4.99 15.79
N ARG A 355 0.88 5.03 15.70
CA ARG A 355 1.78 3.90 15.94
C ARG A 355 1.60 3.31 17.34
N VAL A 356 1.78 4.12 18.38
CA VAL A 356 1.61 3.69 19.79
C VAL A 356 0.20 3.17 20.05
N PHE A 357 -0.81 3.79 19.43
CA PHE A 357 -2.20 3.34 19.59
C PHE A 357 -2.41 1.93 19.05
N VAL A 358 -1.99 1.64 17.81
CA VAL A 358 -2.27 0.33 17.17
C VAL A 358 -1.43 -0.81 17.73
N GLU A 359 -0.29 -0.51 18.34
CA GLU A 359 0.52 -1.50 19.07
C GLU A 359 -0.08 -1.88 20.43
N THR A 360 -0.98 -1.05 20.96
CA THR A 360 -1.61 -1.34 22.25
C THR A 360 -2.61 -2.50 22.09
N PRO A 361 -2.50 -3.59 22.87
CA PRO A 361 -3.42 -4.72 22.77
C PRO A 361 -4.90 -4.30 22.88
N GLY A 362 -5.74 -4.85 22.01
CA GLY A 362 -7.18 -4.56 21.97
C GLY A 362 -7.57 -3.30 21.18
N ALA A 363 -6.60 -2.50 20.70
CA ALA A 363 -6.87 -1.22 20.04
C ALA A 363 -7.57 -1.39 18.68
N GLU A 364 -7.08 -2.31 17.85
CA GLU A 364 -7.70 -2.63 16.56
C GLU A 364 -9.14 -3.12 16.75
N GLN A 365 -9.37 -4.04 17.70
CA GLN A 365 -10.70 -4.59 17.98
C GLN A 365 -11.66 -3.50 18.47
N LEU A 366 -11.17 -2.53 19.26
CA LEU A 366 -11.97 -1.39 19.71
C LEU A 366 -12.41 -0.52 18.54
N VAL A 367 -11.52 -0.20 17.60
CA VAL A 367 -11.86 0.62 16.43
C VAL A 367 -12.78 -0.14 15.48
N LEU A 368 -12.51 -1.43 15.22
CA LEU A 368 -13.37 -2.31 14.45
C LEU A 368 -14.78 -2.42 15.02
N ALA A 369 -14.90 -2.53 16.35
CA ALA A 369 -16.19 -2.61 17.03
C ALA A 369 -17.01 -1.32 16.92
N VAL A 370 -16.37 -0.17 16.64
CA VAL A 370 -17.05 1.10 16.36
C VAL A 370 -17.42 1.19 14.87
N GLY A 371 -16.51 0.76 13.99
CA GLY A 371 -16.70 0.82 12.54
C GLY A 371 -16.98 2.24 12.05
N ASN A 372 -17.92 2.37 11.11
CA ASN A 372 -18.39 3.66 10.59
C ASN A 372 -19.49 4.31 11.45
N GLY A 373 -19.82 3.71 12.60
CA GLY A 373 -20.88 4.19 13.49
C GLY A 373 -20.39 5.18 14.54
N THR A 374 -21.33 5.77 15.27
CA THR A 374 -21.01 6.53 16.47
C THR A 374 -20.61 5.57 17.59
N PRO A 375 -19.43 5.74 18.23
CA PRO A 375 -19.04 4.88 19.34
C PRO A 375 -20.03 5.01 20.50
N SER A 376 -20.26 3.91 21.23
CA SER A 376 -20.95 3.98 22.52
C SER A 376 -20.20 4.89 23.49
N SER A 377 -20.86 5.36 24.56
CA SER A 377 -20.22 6.20 25.57
C SER A 377 -18.96 5.53 26.17
N GLU A 378 -19.02 4.21 26.37
CA GLU A 378 -17.89 3.43 26.87
C GLU A 378 -16.76 3.33 25.84
N GLN A 379 -17.08 2.94 24.60
CA GLN A 379 -16.10 2.86 23.52
C GLN A 379 -15.44 4.23 23.29
N GLY A 380 -16.21 5.30 23.30
CA GLY A 380 -15.70 6.66 23.16
C GLY A 380 -14.78 7.07 24.32
N ALA A 381 -15.08 6.65 25.55
CA ALA A 381 -14.18 6.89 26.69
C ALA A 381 -12.87 6.12 26.56
N GLN A 382 -12.93 4.84 26.17
CA GLN A 382 -11.74 4.01 25.93
C GLN A 382 -10.88 4.57 24.80
N LEU A 383 -11.48 4.98 23.67
CA LEU A 383 -10.79 5.61 22.56
C LEU A 383 -10.07 6.88 22.99
N ARG A 384 -10.77 7.79 23.69
CA ARG A 384 -10.16 9.05 24.19
C ARG A 384 -9.00 8.79 25.15
N ALA A 385 -9.15 7.84 26.08
CA ALA A 385 -8.09 7.49 27.02
C ALA A 385 -6.84 6.95 26.31
N ARG A 386 -7.02 6.05 25.34
CA ARG A 386 -5.91 5.48 24.55
C ARG A 386 -5.22 6.52 23.68
N VAL A 387 -5.98 7.39 23.01
CA VAL A 387 -5.44 8.51 22.22
C VAL A 387 -4.65 9.46 23.11
N ALA A 388 -5.16 9.79 24.31
CA ALA A 388 -4.46 10.66 25.25
C ALA A 388 -3.13 10.05 25.74
N ALA A 389 -3.14 8.77 26.14
CA ALA A 389 -1.94 8.07 26.58
C ALA A 389 -0.89 7.95 25.46
N SER A 390 -1.33 7.62 24.24
CA SER A 390 -0.45 7.54 23.07
C SER A 390 0.17 8.90 22.75
N GLY A 391 -0.62 9.97 22.82
CA GLY A 391 -0.13 11.34 22.63
C GLY A 391 0.80 11.83 23.74
N GLU A 392 0.63 11.37 24.97
CA GLU A 392 1.55 11.67 26.08
C GLU A 392 2.90 10.99 25.87
N ALA A 393 2.91 9.70 25.54
CA ALA A 393 4.12 8.97 25.19
C ALA A 393 4.89 9.66 24.05
N CYS A 394 4.21 9.98 22.94
CA CYS A 394 4.84 10.60 21.78
C CYS A 394 5.32 12.04 21.98
N ARG A 395 4.78 12.76 22.97
CA ARG A 395 5.32 14.08 23.36
C ARG A 395 6.56 13.96 24.22
N ALA A 396 6.67 12.88 25.00
CA ALA A 396 7.86 12.59 25.80
C ALA A 396 9.00 12.05 24.92
N ASP A 397 8.66 11.20 23.95
CA ASP A 397 9.61 10.57 23.04
C ASP A 397 8.96 10.31 21.67
N ALA A 398 9.47 10.96 20.62
CA ALA A 398 8.97 10.82 19.25
C ALA A 398 9.18 9.41 18.67
N ASP A 399 10.07 8.62 19.27
CA ASP A 399 10.35 7.23 18.88
C ASP A 399 9.51 6.23 19.68
N SER A 400 8.56 6.70 20.51
CA SER A 400 7.63 5.82 21.24
C SER A 400 6.95 4.81 20.32
N GLY A 401 6.90 3.54 20.76
CA GLY A 401 6.41 2.39 20.00
C GLY A 401 7.48 1.69 19.16
N LEU A 402 8.65 2.30 18.98
CA LEU A 402 9.76 1.65 18.30
C LEU A 402 10.61 0.83 19.29
N PRO A 403 11.08 -0.38 18.90
CA PRO A 403 11.93 -1.26 19.70
C PRO A 403 13.32 -0.73 20.04
#